data_AF-A0A4S4LUF3-F1
#
_entry.id   AF-A0A4S4LUF3-F1
#
_cell.length_a   1.000
_cell.length_b   1.000
_cell.length_c   1.000
_cell.angle_alpha   90.00
_cell.angle_beta   90.00
_cell.angle_gamma   90.00
#
_symmetry.space_group_name_H-M   'P 1'
#
loop_
_entity.id
_entity.type
_entity.pdbx_description
1 polymer ?
#
loop_
_entity_poly.entity_id
_entity_poly.type
_entity_poly.pdbx_seq_one_letter_code
_entity_poly.pdbx_strand_id
1 'polypeptide(L)'
;MIRTHRPSSLYSQDDPLAFVLRPPETETEGDKRARLQAEANAKNISDAIDEELKLEKRKYDKYRQDVKLLLLGQAESGKSTLQKQFQLMYAPESLDKERLSWRIVIYFNVARSVKRLLDVLEAYEDNPDDESTMAEGAENTSNSDHEFSRPGGSGILLGGRDGSPSLGSSPHESSMLSPESGPTSKSHDQAKFIATLRLRLSPLVSAERALAERLSGGVQVVGSGKGSVFVRRGWQSSAFGTKLGKSRRSLSSVGSGRPNSRTDSRAGTRASVDDSASASLVVIDEVVEEVARILEVCQEDIKSLWECEAVQKLIQQRRLRLEEWTEFFLSDIVRISARGYEPTIDDILHARIQTMGVAEHTFEVPLHGKSVTWHLFDVGGARGQRHSWIPYFDDANAIIFVAPVSAFDQYLEEDPRTNRIDDSLQLFTQICSNPLLKNVHMVLFLNKTDVLKAKLESGRYSLLPDSITSYGDRPNEYEAVLQYFRSHFLQVHRRNNEQKRVLYTHFTSVVDTKTTRSIIANVRDSIFRGYLKSAALV
;
A
#
# COMPACT_ATOMS: atom_id res chain seq x y z
N MET A 1 1.75 6.17 -68.38
CA MET A 1 2.29 4.86 -67.96
C MET A 1 3.56 5.08 -67.14
N ILE A 2 3.46 5.07 -65.82
CA ILE A 2 4.63 5.17 -64.94
C ILE A 2 5.18 3.75 -64.76
N ARG A 3 6.33 3.45 -65.37
CA ARG A 3 7.02 2.16 -65.20
C ARG A 3 7.73 2.19 -63.84
N THR A 4 7.26 1.38 -62.90
CA THR A 4 7.99 1.08 -61.67
C THR A 4 9.09 0.07 -61.99
N HIS A 5 10.35 0.48 -61.83
CA HIS A 5 11.48 -0.44 -61.87
C HIS A 5 11.45 -1.32 -60.62
N ARG A 6 11.39 -2.65 -60.81
CA ARG A 6 11.66 -3.61 -59.72
C ARG A 6 13.10 -3.42 -59.25
N PRO A 7 13.40 -3.46 -57.93
CA PRO A 7 14.77 -3.46 -57.47
C PRO A 7 15.50 -4.71 -58.00
N SER A 8 16.76 -4.52 -58.41
CA SER A 8 17.64 -5.58 -58.91
C SER A 8 17.86 -6.65 -57.84
N SER A 9 17.92 -7.91 -58.27
CA SER A 9 18.16 -9.04 -57.37
C SER A 9 19.52 -8.93 -56.67
N LEU A 10 19.64 -9.56 -55.50
CA LEU A 10 20.85 -9.70 -54.66
C LEU A 10 22.11 -10.26 -55.39
N TYR A 11 22.02 -10.58 -56.68
CA TYR A 11 23.11 -11.09 -57.53
C TYR A 11 23.42 -10.16 -58.73
N SER A 12 23.24 -8.85 -58.58
CA SER A 12 23.73 -7.88 -59.56
C SER A 12 25.27 -7.84 -59.52
N GLN A 13 25.95 -8.15 -60.63
CA GLN A 13 27.42 -8.15 -60.71
C GLN A 13 28.06 -6.76 -60.49
N ASP A 14 27.25 -5.70 -60.47
CA ASP A 14 27.65 -4.31 -60.29
C ASP A 14 27.43 -3.77 -58.85
N ASP A 15 27.29 -4.64 -57.84
CA ASP A 15 27.21 -4.20 -56.45
C ASP A 15 28.61 -3.83 -55.91
N PRO A 16 28.88 -2.55 -55.57
CA PRO A 16 30.16 -2.12 -55.02
C PRO A 16 30.51 -2.83 -53.70
N LEU A 17 29.53 -3.27 -52.92
CA LEU A 17 29.78 -4.06 -51.71
C LEU A 17 30.25 -5.49 -52.03
N ALA A 18 29.74 -6.08 -53.11
CA ALA A 18 30.14 -7.40 -53.57
C ALA A 18 31.58 -7.45 -54.11
N PHE A 19 32.11 -6.31 -54.56
CA PHE A 19 33.52 -6.17 -54.95
C PHE A 19 34.45 -6.08 -53.73
N VAL A 20 34.04 -5.35 -52.70
CA VAL A 20 34.81 -5.16 -51.44
C VAL A 20 34.84 -6.43 -50.58
N LEU A 21 33.80 -7.28 -50.67
CA LEU A 21 33.69 -8.53 -49.92
C LEU A 21 34.39 -9.72 -50.61
N ARG A 22 35.03 -9.54 -51.77
CA ARG A 22 35.74 -10.64 -52.45
C ARG A 22 36.98 -11.06 -51.65
N PRO A 23 37.25 -12.36 -51.55
CA PRO A 23 38.51 -12.84 -50.98
C PRO A 23 39.71 -12.24 -51.72
N PRO A 24 40.81 -11.87 -51.02
CA PRO A 24 42.03 -11.38 -51.66
C PRO A 24 42.63 -12.45 -52.60
N GLU A 25 43.15 -12.03 -53.75
CA GLU A 25 43.75 -12.96 -54.74
C GLU A 25 45.00 -13.69 -54.23
N THR A 26 45.57 -13.26 -53.10
CA THR A 26 46.78 -13.80 -52.46
C THR A 26 46.50 -14.58 -51.16
N GLU A 27 45.25 -14.94 -50.87
CA GLU A 27 44.84 -15.68 -49.65
C GLU A 27 45.54 -17.06 -49.57
N THR A 28 46.22 -17.37 -48.45
CA THR A 28 46.79 -18.71 -48.23
C THR A 28 45.70 -19.72 -47.81
N GLU A 29 45.92 -21.02 -48.00
CA GLU A 29 44.95 -22.05 -47.57
C GLU A 29 44.67 -22.03 -46.06
N GLY A 30 45.60 -21.52 -45.24
CA GLY A 30 45.39 -21.28 -43.80
C GLY A 30 44.43 -20.12 -43.54
N ASP A 31 44.63 -18.99 -44.23
CA ASP A 31 43.80 -17.78 -44.11
C ASP A 31 42.37 -18.04 -44.59
N LYS A 32 42.22 -18.79 -45.69
CA LYS A 32 40.93 -19.23 -46.22
C LYS A 32 40.13 -20.05 -45.22
N ARG A 33 40.77 -20.97 -44.50
CA ARG A 33 40.11 -21.75 -43.43
C ARG A 33 39.69 -20.85 -42.26
N ALA A 34 40.55 -19.90 -41.86
CA ALA A 34 40.23 -18.95 -40.80
C ALA A 34 39.05 -18.04 -41.17
N ARG A 35 39.00 -17.53 -42.40
CA ARG A 35 37.88 -16.72 -42.90
C ARG A 35 36.57 -17.51 -42.95
N LEU A 36 36.59 -18.73 -43.50
CA LEU A 36 35.39 -19.58 -43.55
C LEU A 36 34.92 -19.96 -42.14
N GLN A 37 35.84 -20.18 -41.20
CA GLN A 37 35.50 -20.43 -39.81
C GLN A 37 34.91 -19.17 -39.13
N ALA A 38 35.46 -17.99 -39.42
CA ALA A 38 34.93 -16.72 -38.93
C ALA A 38 33.54 -16.41 -39.50
N GLU A 39 33.31 -16.68 -40.79
CA GLU A 39 32.01 -16.53 -41.46
C GLU A 39 30.98 -17.52 -40.89
N ALA A 40 31.36 -18.79 -40.68
CA ALA A 40 30.51 -19.78 -40.03
C ALA A 40 30.18 -19.38 -38.58
N ASN A 41 31.15 -18.87 -37.82
CA ASN A 41 30.92 -18.38 -36.47
C ASN A 41 30.01 -17.14 -36.46
N ALA A 42 30.22 -16.19 -37.38
CA ALA A 42 29.40 -15.00 -37.52
C ALA A 42 27.96 -15.35 -37.91
N LYS A 43 27.77 -16.31 -38.81
CA LYS A 43 26.45 -16.84 -39.17
C LYS A 43 25.77 -17.49 -37.97
N ASN A 44 26.47 -18.34 -37.22
CA ASN A 44 25.91 -18.95 -36.00
C ASN A 44 25.49 -17.90 -34.96
N ILE A 45 26.26 -16.81 -34.80
CA ILE A 45 25.91 -15.69 -33.92
C ILE A 45 24.67 -14.96 -34.44
N SER A 46 24.59 -14.67 -35.75
CA SER A 46 23.43 -14.04 -36.37
C SER A 46 22.17 -14.88 -36.21
N ASP A 47 22.25 -16.18 -36.48
CA ASP A 47 21.13 -17.12 -36.35
C ASP A 47 20.64 -17.17 -34.88
N ALA A 48 21.55 -17.12 -33.91
CA ALA A 48 21.19 -17.08 -32.48
C ALA A 48 20.49 -15.77 -32.08
N ILE A 49 20.97 -14.64 -32.58
CA ILE A 49 20.34 -13.32 -32.37
C ILE A 49 18.94 -13.30 -32.99
N ASP A 50 18.78 -13.81 -34.22
CA ASP A 50 17.49 -13.87 -34.90
C ASP A 50 16.48 -14.75 -34.15
N GLU A 51 16.91 -15.87 -33.57
CA GLU A 51 16.05 -16.70 -32.71
C GLU A 51 15.68 -15.99 -31.40
N GLU A 52 16.59 -15.26 -30.77
CA GLU A 52 16.29 -14.45 -29.58
C GLU A 52 15.26 -13.35 -29.90
N LEU A 53 15.43 -12.64 -31.01
CA LEU A 53 14.49 -11.62 -31.48
C LEU A 53 13.11 -12.21 -31.81
N LYS A 54 13.05 -13.40 -32.40
CA LYS A 54 11.76 -14.10 -32.63
C LYS A 54 11.08 -14.46 -31.31
N LEU A 55 11.83 -14.92 -30.31
CA LEU A 55 11.29 -15.24 -28.98
C LEU A 55 10.80 -13.97 -28.27
N GLU A 56 11.56 -12.88 -28.33
CA GLU A 56 11.18 -11.59 -27.77
C GLU A 56 9.93 -11.02 -28.45
N LYS A 57 9.86 -11.10 -29.79
CA LYS A 57 8.68 -10.70 -30.55
C LYS A 57 7.43 -11.49 -30.14
N ARG A 58 7.53 -12.81 -30.00
CA ARG A 58 6.40 -13.64 -29.52
C ARG A 58 5.96 -13.25 -28.10
N LYS A 59 6.92 -12.99 -27.20
CA LYS A 59 6.62 -12.51 -25.84
C LYS A 59 5.92 -11.14 -25.88
N TYR A 60 6.40 -10.24 -26.72
CA TYR A 60 5.83 -8.91 -26.90
C TYR A 60 4.42 -8.96 -27.51
N ASP A 61 4.19 -9.82 -28.50
CA ASP A 61 2.86 -10.04 -29.09
C ASP A 61 1.88 -10.64 -28.07
N LYS A 62 2.34 -11.55 -27.20
CA LYS A 62 1.54 -12.04 -26.07
C LYS A 62 1.25 -10.91 -25.07
N TYR A 63 2.27 -10.13 -24.70
CA TYR A 63 2.14 -9.01 -23.77
C TYR A 63 1.17 -7.92 -24.26
N ARG A 64 1.02 -7.75 -25.58
CA ARG A 64 0.01 -6.87 -26.19
C ARG A 64 -1.42 -7.39 -26.05
N GLN A 65 -1.61 -8.68 -25.85
CA GLN A 65 -2.91 -9.30 -25.60
C GLN A 65 -3.27 -9.31 -24.11
N ASP A 66 -2.29 -9.08 -23.24
CA ASP A 66 -2.53 -9.00 -21.80
C ASP A 66 -3.31 -7.73 -21.45
N VAL A 67 -4.10 -7.81 -20.38
CA VAL A 67 -4.92 -6.70 -19.89
C VAL A 67 -4.25 -6.07 -18.68
N LYS A 68 -4.01 -4.76 -18.73
CA LYS A 68 -3.37 -3.96 -17.68
C LYS A 68 -4.40 -3.13 -16.93
N LEU A 69 -4.47 -3.35 -15.63
CA LEU A 69 -5.39 -2.70 -14.71
C LEU A 69 -4.61 -1.89 -13.68
N LEU A 70 -4.94 -0.61 -13.57
CA LEU A 70 -4.39 0.28 -12.54
C LEU A 70 -5.39 0.43 -11.39
N LEU A 71 -4.97 0.11 -10.16
CA LEU A 71 -5.74 0.47 -8.96
C LEU A 71 -5.31 1.84 -8.46
N LEU A 72 -6.17 2.84 -8.60
CA LEU A 72 -5.87 4.22 -8.19
C LEU A 72 -6.80 4.67 -7.05
N GLY A 73 -6.37 5.68 -6.30
CA GLY A 73 -7.13 6.25 -5.18
C GLY A 73 -6.24 6.64 -4.02
N GLN A 74 -6.77 7.48 -3.13
CA GLN A 74 -6.06 7.98 -1.96
C GLN A 74 -5.53 6.86 -1.04
N ALA A 75 -4.63 7.20 -0.11
CA ALA A 75 -4.21 6.27 0.93
C ALA A 75 -5.43 5.70 1.66
N GLU A 76 -5.34 4.42 2.03
CA GLU A 76 -6.37 3.71 2.80
C GLU A 76 -7.76 3.68 2.14
N SER A 77 -7.89 3.92 0.83
CA SER A 77 -9.19 3.83 0.17
C SER A 77 -9.72 2.41 0.01
N GLY A 78 -8.88 1.39 0.21
CA GLY A 78 -9.21 -0.04 0.04
C GLY A 78 -8.60 -0.71 -1.20
N LYS A 79 -7.61 -0.08 -1.87
CA LYS A 79 -6.91 -0.66 -3.04
C LYS A 79 -6.26 -2.00 -2.76
N SER A 80 -5.41 -2.09 -1.73
CA SER A 80 -4.74 -3.34 -1.40
C SER A 80 -5.71 -4.42 -0.91
N THR A 81 -6.82 -4.05 -0.27
CA THR A 81 -7.90 -4.99 0.04
C THR A 81 -8.59 -5.49 -1.24
N LEU A 82 -8.85 -4.61 -2.21
CA LEU A 82 -9.37 -5.01 -3.51
C LEU A 82 -8.39 -5.92 -4.26
N GLN A 83 -7.09 -5.64 -4.21
CA GLN A 83 -6.05 -6.49 -4.77
C GLN A 83 -6.07 -7.91 -4.16
N LYS A 84 -6.22 -8.03 -2.83
CA LYS A 84 -6.42 -9.32 -2.15
C LYS A 84 -7.69 -10.04 -2.64
N GLN A 85 -8.76 -9.31 -2.94
CA GLN A 85 -9.97 -9.90 -3.52
C GLN A 85 -9.74 -10.45 -4.94
N PHE A 86 -8.90 -9.80 -5.76
CA PHE A 86 -8.46 -10.36 -7.03
C PHE A 86 -7.64 -11.63 -6.84
N GLN A 87 -6.73 -11.67 -5.86
CA GLN A 87 -6.00 -12.89 -5.50
C GLN A 87 -6.93 -14.02 -5.06
N LEU A 88 -7.89 -13.74 -4.18
CA LEU A 88 -8.89 -14.72 -3.74
C LEU A 88 -9.71 -15.29 -4.90
N MET A 89 -9.98 -14.48 -5.93
CA MET A 89 -10.81 -14.89 -7.07
C MET A 89 -10.03 -15.68 -8.13
N TYR A 90 -8.78 -15.30 -8.42
CA TYR A 90 -8.03 -15.84 -9.55
C TYR A 90 -6.76 -16.61 -9.17
N ALA A 91 -6.27 -16.50 -7.94
CA ALA A 91 -5.09 -17.18 -7.43
C ALA A 91 -5.23 -17.57 -5.93
N PRO A 92 -6.29 -18.31 -5.52
CA PRO A 92 -6.56 -18.60 -4.12
C PRO A 92 -5.41 -19.39 -3.45
N GLU A 93 -4.77 -20.30 -4.18
CA GLU A 93 -3.63 -21.09 -3.67
C GLU A 93 -2.43 -20.23 -3.24
N SER A 94 -2.25 -19.05 -3.87
CA SER A 94 -1.18 -18.11 -3.49
C SER A 94 -1.44 -17.56 -2.09
N LEU A 95 -2.68 -17.17 -1.83
CA LEU A 95 -3.07 -16.57 -0.56
C LEU A 95 -3.07 -17.61 0.56
N ASP A 96 -3.45 -18.86 0.26
CA ASP A 96 -3.36 -19.98 1.20
C ASP A 96 -1.92 -20.24 1.65
N LYS A 97 -0.95 -20.22 0.70
CA LYS A 97 0.48 -20.40 1.01
C LYS A 97 1.05 -19.26 1.86
N GLU A 98 0.53 -18.05 1.67
CA GLU A 98 0.96 -16.85 2.40
C GLU A 98 0.22 -16.66 3.73
N ARG A 99 -0.83 -17.45 4.01
CA ARG A 99 -1.73 -17.28 5.17
C ARG A 99 -0.98 -17.14 6.49
N LEU A 100 -0.03 -18.02 6.78
CA LEU A 100 0.73 -17.97 8.03
C LEU A 100 1.64 -16.74 8.12
N SER A 101 2.15 -16.22 6.99
CA SER A 101 2.95 -15.00 6.96
C SER A 101 2.14 -13.76 7.37
N TRP A 102 0.82 -13.79 7.29
CA TRP A 102 -0.03 -12.67 7.73
C TRP A 102 -0.10 -12.53 9.25
N ARG A 103 0.28 -13.55 10.04
CA ARG A 103 0.30 -13.46 11.51
C ARG A 103 1.15 -12.30 11.99
N ILE A 104 2.33 -12.09 11.43
CA ILE A 104 3.23 -11.00 11.83
C ILE A 104 2.59 -9.61 11.63
N VAL A 105 1.81 -9.45 10.57
CA VAL A 105 1.12 -8.20 10.24
C VAL A 105 -0.05 -7.97 11.19
N ILE A 106 -0.84 -9.02 11.44
CA ILE A 106 -1.99 -8.97 12.33
C ILE A 106 -1.53 -8.67 13.76
N TYR A 107 -0.50 -9.36 14.24
CA TYR A 107 0.07 -9.09 15.56
C TYR A 107 0.67 -7.69 15.65
N PHE A 108 1.32 -7.21 14.59
CA PHE A 108 1.79 -5.83 14.53
C PHE A 108 0.62 -4.83 14.62
N ASN A 109 -0.45 -5.06 13.87
CA ASN A 109 -1.65 -4.23 13.90
C ASN A 109 -2.28 -4.20 15.29
N VAL A 110 -2.40 -5.35 15.97
CA VAL A 110 -2.90 -5.44 17.36
C VAL A 110 -1.99 -4.69 18.33
N ALA A 111 -0.69 -4.95 18.32
CA ALA A 111 0.26 -4.32 19.24
C ALA A 111 0.28 -2.79 19.07
N ARG A 112 0.22 -2.32 17.82
CA ARG A 112 0.12 -0.90 17.49
C ARG A 112 -1.19 -0.27 17.96
N SER A 113 -2.33 -0.94 17.76
CA SER A 113 -3.62 -0.48 18.27
C SER A 113 -3.60 -0.34 19.80
N VAL A 114 -3.04 -1.33 20.52
CA VAL A 114 -2.90 -1.30 21.98
C VAL A 114 -2.01 -0.14 22.43
N LYS A 115 -0.83 0.02 21.82
CA LYS A 115 0.08 1.13 22.10
C LYS A 115 -0.62 2.48 21.93
N ARG A 116 -1.31 2.67 20.80
CA ARG A 116 -2.03 3.91 20.51
C ARG A 116 -3.13 4.21 21.54
N LEU A 117 -3.86 3.19 21.98
CA LEU A 117 -4.87 3.33 23.03
C LEU A 117 -4.24 3.81 24.34
N LEU A 118 -3.12 3.21 24.75
CA LEU A 118 -2.43 3.57 25.99
C LEU A 118 -1.87 5.00 25.94
N ASP A 119 -1.26 5.39 24.81
CA ASP A 119 -0.72 6.74 24.61
C ASP A 119 -1.82 7.81 24.72
N VAL A 120 -3.01 7.56 24.16
CA VAL A 120 -4.11 8.52 24.20
C VAL A 120 -4.75 8.60 25.59
N LEU A 121 -4.83 7.47 26.31
CA LEU A 121 -5.29 7.49 27.70
C LEU A 121 -4.34 8.28 28.59
N GLU A 122 -3.03 8.22 28.35
CA GLU A 122 -2.03 9.00 29.10
C GLU A 122 -2.21 10.50 28.89
N ALA A 123 -2.30 10.93 27.63
CA ALA A 123 -2.55 12.32 27.31
C ALA A 123 -3.88 12.84 27.89
N TYR A 124 -4.90 11.98 28.01
CA TYR A 124 -6.19 12.34 28.57
C TYR A 124 -6.19 12.43 30.11
N GLU A 125 -5.41 11.60 30.80
CA GLU A 125 -5.24 11.66 32.26
C GLU A 125 -4.50 12.93 32.69
N ASP A 126 -3.49 13.34 31.93
CA ASP A 126 -2.68 14.52 32.26
C ASP A 126 -3.42 15.84 31.99
N ASN A 127 -4.42 15.86 31.10
CA ASN A 127 -5.13 17.09 30.73
C ASN A 127 -6.60 16.85 30.30
N PRO A 128 -7.54 16.65 31.25
CA PRO A 128 -8.92 16.30 30.95
C PRO A 128 -9.73 17.42 30.24
N ASP A 129 -9.34 18.69 30.44
CA ASP A 129 -10.09 19.88 30.03
C ASP A 129 -9.60 20.54 28.73
N ASP A 130 -8.51 20.06 28.12
CA ASP A 130 -7.94 20.68 26.93
C ASP A 130 -8.54 20.11 25.63
N GLU A 131 -9.44 20.88 25.01
CA GLU A 131 -10.00 20.58 23.69
C GLU A 131 -8.98 20.72 22.55
N SER A 132 -7.82 21.35 22.80
CA SER A 132 -6.91 21.84 21.76
C SER A 132 -5.64 21.01 21.51
N THR A 133 -5.22 20.15 22.43
CA THR A 133 -3.85 19.57 22.42
C THR A 133 -3.72 18.19 21.75
N MET A 134 -4.81 17.62 21.23
CA MET A 134 -4.81 16.22 20.74
C MET A 134 -4.31 16.05 19.29
N ALA A 135 -3.82 17.13 18.66
CA ALA A 135 -3.03 17.07 17.43
C ALA A 135 -1.51 17.08 17.68
N GLU A 136 -1.04 17.45 18.88
CA GLU A 136 0.39 17.79 19.14
C GLU A 136 1.09 16.91 20.18
N GLY A 137 0.44 15.90 20.77
CA GLY A 137 1.04 15.01 21.79
C GLY A 137 2.18 14.07 21.31
N ALA A 138 2.82 14.33 20.17
CA ALA A 138 3.93 13.53 19.64
C ALA A 138 5.28 14.28 19.63
N GLU A 139 5.40 15.39 20.35
CA GLU A 139 6.59 16.23 20.38
C GLU A 139 7.06 16.46 21.82
N ASN A 140 7.88 15.53 22.33
CA ASN A 140 9.15 15.83 23.00
C ASN A 140 9.68 14.61 23.75
N THR A 141 10.69 13.94 23.19
CA THR A 141 11.75 13.32 24.00
C THR A 141 13.09 13.42 23.26
N SER A 142 13.95 14.26 23.85
CA SER A 142 15.41 14.37 23.74
C SER A 142 16.07 14.54 22.36
N ASN A 143 16.63 15.75 22.15
CA ASN A 143 18.02 15.87 21.73
C ASN A 143 18.68 17.02 22.51
N SER A 144 19.66 16.67 23.34
CA SER A 144 20.61 17.61 23.94
C SER A 144 21.66 18.03 22.92
N ASP A 145 22.28 19.18 23.19
CA ASP A 145 23.52 19.70 22.61
C ASP A 145 23.40 20.42 21.24
N HIS A 146 23.34 21.75 21.29
CA HIS A 146 24.54 22.56 21.06
C HIS A 146 24.29 24.06 21.29
N GLU A 147 25.03 24.57 22.27
CA GLU A 147 25.42 25.98 22.45
C GLU A 147 25.94 26.60 21.15
N PHE A 148 25.46 27.80 20.79
CA PHE A 148 26.33 28.84 20.19
C PHE A 148 25.80 30.26 20.45
N SER A 149 26.76 31.12 20.76
CA SER A 149 26.62 32.45 21.35
C SER A 149 26.47 33.60 20.33
N ARG A 150 25.71 34.63 20.76
CA ARG A 150 25.95 36.11 20.62
C ARG A 150 25.67 36.82 19.26
N PRO A 151 25.61 38.18 19.21
CA PRO A 151 24.72 39.10 19.97
C PRO A 151 24.25 40.35 19.15
N GLY A 152 23.34 41.16 19.73
CA GLY A 152 23.38 42.63 19.58
C GLY A 152 22.25 43.30 18.77
N GLY A 153 21.70 44.39 19.33
CA GLY A 153 20.83 45.33 18.60
C GLY A 153 19.95 46.20 19.50
N SER A 154 20.46 47.37 19.88
CA SER A 154 19.81 48.44 20.67
C SER A 154 18.60 49.11 20.00
N GLY A 155 17.76 49.79 20.82
CA GLY A 155 16.79 50.81 20.37
C GLY A 155 15.54 50.92 21.25
N ILE A 156 15.61 51.48 22.46
CA ILE A 156 15.15 52.84 22.85
C ILE A 156 13.69 53.19 22.42
N LEU A 157 12.77 53.36 23.39
CA LEU A 157 12.12 54.65 23.78
C LEU A 157 10.81 54.43 24.59
N LEU A 158 10.78 55.08 25.78
CA LEU A 158 9.69 55.84 26.44
C LEU A 158 8.29 55.17 26.60
N GLY A 159 7.63 55.20 27.75
CA GLY A 159 7.80 55.94 29.00
C GLY A 159 6.51 55.82 29.84
N GLY A 160 6.58 56.15 31.12
CA GLY A 160 5.40 56.30 31.99
C GLY A 160 5.51 55.56 33.33
N ARG A 161 6.25 56.16 34.26
CA ARG A 161 6.18 55.91 35.71
C ARG A 161 5.26 56.95 36.33
N ASP A 162 4.55 56.55 37.38
CA ASP A 162 4.19 57.27 38.62
C ASP A 162 2.92 56.58 39.17
N GLY A 163 2.74 56.21 40.43
CA GLY A 163 3.49 56.28 41.67
C GLY A 163 2.60 55.62 42.74
N SER A 164 3.17 54.91 43.70
CA SER A 164 2.47 54.47 44.94
C SER A 164 2.38 55.66 45.93
N PRO A 165 1.82 55.58 47.17
CA PRO A 165 1.19 54.47 47.89
C PRO A 165 -0.07 54.89 48.73
N SER A 166 -0.59 53.96 49.58
CA SER A 166 -1.27 54.14 50.90
C SER A 166 -2.55 53.28 51.01
N LEU A 167 -2.52 52.24 51.86
CA LEU A 167 -3.02 52.16 53.26
C LEU A 167 -4.57 52.13 53.35
N GLY A 168 -5.08 50.95 53.66
CA GLY A 168 -6.45 50.72 54.12
C GLY A 168 -6.51 49.39 54.87
N SER A 169 -6.52 49.46 56.19
CA SER A 169 -6.57 48.34 57.13
C SER A 169 -7.99 48.14 57.69
N SER A 170 -8.25 46.90 58.11
CA SER A 170 -9.23 46.43 59.12
C SER A 170 -10.45 45.63 58.58
N PRO A 171 -11.14 44.84 59.43
CA PRO A 171 -10.93 43.39 59.54
C PRO A 171 -12.27 42.60 59.55
N HIS A 172 -12.21 41.30 59.93
CA HIS A 172 -13.31 40.35 60.09
C HIS A 172 -13.76 39.71 58.76
N GLU A 173 -13.94 38.40 58.62
CA GLU A 173 -14.51 37.46 59.58
C GLU A 173 -14.10 36.03 59.19
N SER A 174 -13.70 35.24 60.18
CA SER A 174 -13.40 33.83 60.06
C SER A 174 -14.71 33.05 59.91
N SER A 175 -15.01 32.53 58.72
CA SER A 175 -16.08 31.53 58.54
C SER A 175 -15.48 30.16 58.24
N MET A 176 -16.04 29.20 58.96
CA MET A 176 -15.63 27.82 59.10
C MET A 176 -15.64 27.05 57.78
N LEU A 177 -14.57 26.29 57.60
CA LEU A 177 -14.49 24.96 56.99
C LEU A 177 -15.86 24.30 56.73
N SER A 178 -16.22 24.19 55.46
CA SER A 178 -17.06 23.11 54.96
C SER A 178 -16.14 22.20 54.13
N PRO A 179 -16.09 20.88 54.36
CA PRO A 179 -15.37 20.00 53.46
C PRO A 179 -16.22 19.87 52.19
N GLU A 180 -15.88 20.65 51.17
CA GLU A 180 -16.32 20.32 49.82
C GLU A 180 -15.81 18.92 49.50
N SER A 181 -16.75 18.02 49.28
CA SER A 181 -16.51 16.70 48.71
C SER A 181 -15.78 16.86 47.38
N GLY A 182 -14.47 16.64 47.39
CA GLY A 182 -13.65 16.62 46.19
C GLY A 182 -14.13 15.57 45.16
N PRO A 183 -13.57 15.57 43.94
CA PRO A 183 -13.94 14.62 42.90
C PRO A 183 -13.51 13.19 43.28
N THR A 184 -14.41 12.52 44.01
CA THR A 184 -14.82 11.11 44.06
C THR A 184 -13.78 10.02 43.72
N SER A 185 -13.59 9.07 44.65
CA SER A 185 -12.67 7.91 44.58
C SER A 185 -12.63 7.12 43.26
N LYS A 186 -13.70 7.17 42.46
CA LYS A 186 -13.82 6.47 41.18
C LYS A 186 -12.78 6.89 40.12
N SER A 187 -12.40 8.18 40.04
CA SER A 187 -11.39 8.60 39.05
C SER A 187 -10.00 8.09 39.42
N HIS A 188 -9.68 8.08 40.71
CA HIS A 188 -8.42 7.59 41.24
C HIS A 188 -8.29 6.06 41.09
N ASP A 189 -9.40 5.32 41.23
CA ASP A 189 -9.43 3.88 40.97
C ASP A 189 -9.26 3.56 39.47
N GLN A 190 -9.84 4.40 38.59
CA GLN A 190 -9.67 4.27 37.14
C GLN A 190 -8.25 4.56 36.68
N ALA A 191 -7.59 5.60 37.22
CA ALA A 191 -6.20 5.92 36.91
C ALA A 191 -5.24 4.79 37.35
N LYS A 192 -5.46 4.23 38.55
CA LYS A 192 -4.69 3.05 39.02
C LYS A 192 -4.89 1.83 38.12
N PHE A 193 -6.11 1.61 37.65
CA PHE A 193 -6.43 0.52 36.73
C PHE A 193 -5.70 0.69 35.40
N ILE A 194 -5.73 1.89 34.81
CA ILE A 194 -5.02 2.21 33.55
C ILE A 194 -3.51 2.06 33.72
N ALA A 195 -2.93 2.56 34.82
CA ALA A 195 -1.51 2.39 35.13
C ALA A 195 -1.12 0.90 35.27
N THR A 196 -1.99 0.09 35.87
CA THR A 196 -1.79 -1.37 35.99
C THR A 196 -1.82 -2.04 34.61
N LEU A 197 -2.77 -1.67 33.76
CA LEU A 197 -2.85 -2.18 32.38
C LEU A 197 -1.60 -1.77 31.57
N ARG A 198 -1.10 -0.53 31.70
CA ARG A 198 0.15 -0.09 31.04
C ARG A 198 1.32 -0.98 31.44
N LEU A 199 1.49 -1.25 32.73
CA LEU A 199 2.59 -2.10 33.21
C LEU A 199 2.49 -3.52 32.62
N ARG A 200 1.29 -4.11 32.64
CA ARG A 200 1.06 -5.48 32.15
C ARG A 200 1.15 -5.62 30.64
N LEU A 201 0.79 -4.57 29.89
CA LEU A 201 0.84 -4.53 28.42
C LEU A 201 2.20 -4.06 27.88
N SER A 202 3.11 -3.61 28.75
CA SER A 202 4.46 -3.17 28.37
C SER A 202 5.26 -4.16 27.52
N PRO A 203 5.19 -5.50 27.72
CA PRO A 203 5.87 -6.46 26.85
C PRO A 203 5.33 -6.43 25.42
N LEU A 204 4.01 -6.32 25.25
CA LEU A 204 3.37 -6.25 23.94
C LEU A 204 3.71 -4.94 23.22
N VAL A 205 3.71 -3.82 23.93
CA VAL A 205 4.10 -2.51 23.39
C VAL A 205 5.57 -2.53 22.94
N SER A 206 6.45 -3.20 23.69
CA SER A 206 7.86 -3.35 23.32
C SER A 206 8.04 -4.26 22.10
N ALA A 207 7.20 -5.30 21.96
CA ALA A 207 7.23 -6.21 20.82
C ALA A 207 6.80 -5.55 19.50
N GLU A 208 5.99 -4.48 19.53
CA GLU A 208 5.57 -3.73 18.33
C GLU A 208 6.77 -3.30 17.47
N ARG A 209 7.83 -2.82 18.11
CA ARG A 209 9.06 -2.40 17.42
C ARG A 209 9.78 -3.58 16.76
N ALA A 210 9.87 -4.73 17.44
CA ALA A 210 10.50 -5.93 16.89
C ALA A 210 9.74 -6.44 15.65
N LEU A 211 8.40 -6.42 15.69
CA LEU A 211 7.55 -6.77 14.56
C LEU A 211 7.75 -5.79 13.39
N ALA A 212 7.82 -4.49 13.67
CA ALA A 212 8.07 -3.45 12.67
C ALA A 212 9.44 -3.63 11.97
N GLU A 213 10.49 -3.88 12.73
CA GLU A 213 11.85 -4.13 12.20
C GLU A 213 11.89 -5.40 11.34
N ARG A 214 11.19 -6.46 11.76
CA ARG A 214 11.09 -7.72 11.01
C ARG A 214 10.30 -7.57 9.70
N LEU A 215 9.19 -6.82 9.72
CA LEU A 215 8.36 -6.51 8.55
C LEU A 215 9.09 -5.60 7.53
N SER A 216 9.82 -4.61 8.01
CA SER A 216 10.61 -3.70 7.18
C SER A 216 11.92 -4.30 6.66
N GLY A 217 12.33 -5.45 7.20
CA GLY A 217 13.63 -6.05 6.91
C GLY A 217 14.80 -5.14 7.31
N GLY A 218 14.61 -4.31 8.35
CA GLY A 218 15.62 -3.39 8.88
C GLY A 218 15.83 -2.09 8.10
N VAL A 219 14.94 -1.73 7.16
CA VAL A 219 15.09 -0.54 6.31
C VAL A 219 14.12 0.55 6.77
N GLN A 220 14.66 1.61 7.38
CA GLN A 220 13.89 2.82 7.70
C GLN A 220 13.78 3.69 6.44
N VAL A 221 12.55 4.06 6.08
CA VAL A 221 12.30 5.01 4.99
C VAL A 221 12.20 6.40 5.59
N VAL A 222 13.16 7.26 5.26
CA VAL A 222 13.19 8.67 5.69
C VAL A 222 12.03 9.42 5.04
N GLY A 223 11.27 10.17 5.83
CA GLY A 223 10.26 11.13 5.33
C GLY A 223 8.82 10.60 5.24
N SER A 224 8.53 9.39 5.72
CA SER A 224 7.14 8.99 5.95
C SER A 224 6.74 9.27 7.40
N GLY A 225 5.56 9.85 7.60
CA GLY A 225 5.02 10.18 8.91
C GLY A 225 5.14 9.04 9.94
N LYS A 226 5.28 9.47 11.20
CA LYS A 226 5.51 8.67 12.41
C LYS A 226 4.66 7.39 12.41
N GLY A 227 5.30 6.23 12.53
CA GLY A 227 4.64 4.95 12.82
C GLY A 227 4.32 4.06 11.61
N SER A 228 4.44 4.52 10.37
CA SER A 228 4.15 3.68 9.19
C SER A 228 5.16 2.54 8.99
N VAL A 229 4.70 1.28 9.01
CA VAL A 229 5.54 0.10 8.67
C VAL A 229 5.37 -0.26 7.21
N PHE A 230 6.52 -0.34 6.56
CA PHE A 230 6.65 -0.66 5.15
C PHE A 230 7.23 -2.02 4.97
N VAL A 231 6.92 -2.61 3.82
CA VAL A 231 7.27 -3.97 3.56
C VAL A 231 7.77 -4.11 2.13
N ARG A 232 8.93 -4.76 1.95
CA ARG A 232 9.56 -4.94 0.62
C ARG A 232 8.77 -5.95 -0.23
N ARG A 233 8.90 -5.85 -1.57
CA ARG A 233 8.43 -6.90 -2.49
C ARG A 233 9.04 -8.26 -2.06
N GLY A 234 8.19 -9.28 -1.92
CA GLY A 234 8.60 -10.63 -1.51
C GLY A 234 8.81 -10.81 0.00
N TRP A 235 8.32 -9.90 0.85
CA TRP A 235 8.41 -10.06 2.31
C TRP A 235 7.73 -11.32 2.83
N GLN A 236 6.68 -11.79 2.16
CA GLN A 236 5.99 -13.03 2.50
C GLN A 236 6.94 -14.22 2.34
N SER A 237 7.82 -14.15 1.32
CA SER A 237 8.91 -15.11 1.11
C SER A 237 10.11 -14.91 2.05
N SER A 238 10.20 -13.76 2.74
CA SER A 238 11.23 -13.44 3.75
C SER A 238 10.77 -13.76 5.18
N ALA A 239 9.46 -13.76 5.42
CA ALA A 239 8.86 -14.31 6.64
C ALA A 239 9.22 -15.80 6.78
N PHE A 240 9.25 -16.53 5.66
CA PHE A 240 9.88 -17.85 5.58
C PHE A 240 11.37 -17.68 5.26
N GLY A 241 12.22 -17.57 6.28
CA GLY A 241 13.66 -17.27 6.17
C GLY A 241 14.46 -18.12 5.16
N THR A 242 14.32 -17.84 3.86
CA THR A 242 15.15 -18.41 2.80
C THR A 242 16.46 -17.66 2.80
N LYS A 243 17.37 -18.02 3.72
CA LYS A 243 18.80 -17.87 3.48
C LYS A 243 19.23 -18.86 2.40
N LEU A 244 18.69 -18.71 1.19
CA LEU A 244 19.29 -19.36 0.02
C LEU A 244 20.39 -18.43 -0.48
N GLY A 245 21.62 -18.72 -0.07
CA GLY A 245 22.81 -18.03 -0.55
C GLY A 245 22.85 -18.00 -2.07
N LYS A 246 22.52 -16.84 -2.65
CA LYS A 246 22.97 -16.47 -3.99
C LYS A 246 23.71 -15.16 -3.85
N SER A 247 25.01 -15.32 -3.64
CA SER A 247 26.02 -14.32 -3.94
C SER A 247 25.74 -13.76 -5.34
N ARG A 248 25.07 -12.60 -5.44
CA ARG A 248 25.05 -11.80 -6.66
C ARG A 248 26.47 -11.28 -6.86
N ARG A 249 27.31 -12.07 -7.53
CA ARG A 249 28.48 -11.52 -8.20
C ARG A 249 27.97 -10.57 -9.27
N SER A 250 28.11 -9.28 -8.98
CA SER A 250 28.14 -8.21 -9.96
C SER A 250 29.12 -8.59 -11.08
N LEU A 251 28.66 -8.62 -12.32
CA LEU A 251 29.51 -8.72 -13.50
C LEU A 251 29.53 -7.34 -14.17
N SER A 252 30.55 -6.57 -13.83
CA SER A 252 31.04 -5.44 -14.62
C SER A 252 32.27 -5.85 -15.43
N SER A 253 32.13 -5.73 -16.75
CA SER A 253 33.13 -5.42 -17.78
C SER A 253 34.46 -6.19 -17.92
N VAL A 254 34.61 -6.77 -19.12
CA VAL A 254 35.77 -6.70 -20.05
C VAL A 254 37.05 -7.49 -19.70
N GLY A 255 37.47 -8.37 -20.62
CA GLY A 255 38.86 -8.84 -20.70
C GLY A 255 39.08 -10.21 -21.35
N SER A 256 39.48 -10.17 -22.62
CA SER A 256 40.04 -11.22 -23.51
C SER A 256 40.70 -12.47 -22.90
N GLY A 257 40.59 -13.60 -23.61
CA GLY A 257 41.67 -14.61 -23.70
C GLY A 257 41.24 -16.06 -23.58
N ARG A 258 41.25 -16.79 -24.71
CA ARG A 258 41.35 -18.27 -24.83
C ARG A 258 42.66 -18.55 -25.61
N PRO A 259 43.24 -19.79 -25.68
CA PRO A 259 42.55 -21.09 -25.64
C PRO A 259 43.30 -22.33 -25.03
N ASN A 260 42.52 -23.44 -24.95
CA ASN A 260 42.85 -24.87 -25.12
C ASN A 260 43.75 -25.67 -24.15
N SER A 261 43.21 -26.79 -23.63
CA SER A 261 43.61 -28.16 -24.03
C SER A 261 42.61 -29.23 -23.56
N ARG A 262 42.71 -30.43 -24.15
CA ARG A 262 41.78 -31.58 -24.17
C ARG A 262 42.08 -32.62 -23.07
N THR A 263 41.31 -33.71 -23.09
CA THR A 263 41.42 -35.04 -22.40
C THR A 263 40.66 -35.11 -21.07
N ASP A 264 40.02 -36.20 -20.64
CA ASP A 264 39.72 -37.51 -21.23
C ASP A 264 38.50 -38.13 -20.51
N SER A 265 37.98 -39.18 -21.11
CA SER A 265 36.89 -40.06 -20.68
C SER A 265 37.14 -40.86 -19.39
N ARG A 266 36.11 -41.02 -18.52
CA ARG A 266 35.82 -42.31 -17.87
C ARG A 266 34.43 -42.37 -17.20
N ALA A 267 33.79 -43.52 -17.43
CA ALA A 267 32.48 -43.94 -16.92
C ALA A 267 32.47 -44.24 -15.42
N GLY A 268 31.29 -44.12 -14.80
CA GLY A 268 31.02 -44.55 -13.42
C GLY A 268 29.56 -44.38 -12.99
N THR A 269 28.77 -45.42 -13.24
CA THR A 269 27.73 -46.00 -12.35
C THR A 269 26.53 -45.16 -11.86
N ARG A 270 25.35 -45.67 -12.24
CA ARG A 270 24.00 -45.49 -11.70
C ARG A 270 23.90 -45.11 -10.21
N ALA A 271 23.13 -44.05 -9.94
CA ALA A 271 22.26 -43.96 -8.77
C ALA A 271 20.99 -43.19 -9.15
N SER A 272 19.89 -43.93 -9.27
CA SER A 272 18.53 -43.40 -9.24
C SER A 272 18.29 -42.78 -7.87
N VAL A 273 18.14 -41.46 -7.80
CA VAL A 273 17.74 -40.76 -6.59
C VAL A 273 16.25 -40.46 -6.74
N ASP A 274 15.48 -41.09 -5.87
CA ASP A 274 14.04 -40.92 -5.72
C ASP A 274 13.68 -39.44 -5.57
N ASP A 275 12.74 -39.02 -6.42
CA ASP A 275 12.04 -37.74 -6.34
C ASP A 275 10.96 -37.84 -5.26
N SER A 276 11.40 -38.03 -4.01
CA SER A 276 10.54 -38.03 -2.83
C SER A 276 10.51 -36.63 -2.24
N ALA A 277 9.44 -35.90 -2.60
CA ALA A 277 8.76 -34.86 -1.83
C ALA A 277 9.64 -34.15 -0.79
N SER A 278 10.33 -33.09 -1.22
CA SER A 278 10.79 -32.05 -0.31
C SER A 278 9.57 -31.32 0.25
N ALA A 279 8.97 -31.89 1.30
CA ALA A 279 8.02 -31.18 2.15
C ALA A 279 8.72 -29.91 2.62
N SER A 280 8.19 -28.76 2.19
CA SER A 280 8.63 -27.44 2.63
C SER A 280 8.63 -27.40 4.15
N LEU A 281 9.80 -27.53 4.78
CA LEU A 281 9.96 -27.32 6.21
C LEU A 281 9.49 -25.90 6.51
N VAL A 282 8.34 -25.77 7.16
CA VAL A 282 7.80 -24.50 7.61
C VAL A 282 8.77 -23.98 8.67
N VAL A 283 9.65 -23.06 8.30
CA VAL A 283 10.54 -22.38 9.25
C VAL A 283 9.65 -21.49 10.10
N ILE A 284 9.51 -21.87 11.37
CA ILE A 284 8.77 -21.12 12.40
C ILE A 284 9.54 -19.83 12.67
N ASP A 285 8.88 -18.67 12.51
CA ASP A 285 9.49 -17.39 12.85
C ASP A 285 9.45 -17.20 14.37
N GLU A 286 10.59 -17.33 15.03
CA GLU A 286 10.73 -17.26 16.49
C GLU A 286 10.17 -15.95 17.07
N VAL A 287 10.28 -14.83 16.34
CA VAL A 287 9.75 -13.54 16.79
C VAL A 287 8.22 -13.59 16.81
N VAL A 288 7.61 -14.19 15.79
CA VAL A 288 6.15 -14.30 15.68
C VAL A 288 5.59 -15.20 16.78
N GLU A 289 6.26 -16.31 17.09
CA GLU A 289 5.83 -17.19 18.18
C GLU A 289 6.04 -16.58 19.57
N GLU A 290 7.12 -15.80 19.76
CA GLU A 290 7.30 -15.06 21.01
C GLU A 290 6.17 -14.04 21.22
N VAL A 291 5.82 -13.30 20.17
CA VAL A 291 4.67 -12.37 20.25
C VAL A 291 3.36 -13.10 20.46
N ALA A 292 3.16 -14.28 19.86
CA ALA A 292 1.98 -15.10 20.11
C ALA A 292 1.85 -15.48 21.59
N ARG A 293 2.95 -15.85 22.25
CA ARG A 293 2.98 -16.11 23.71
C ARG A 293 2.65 -14.86 24.51
N ILE A 294 3.20 -13.70 24.15
CA ILE A 294 2.90 -12.42 24.81
C ILE A 294 1.41 -12.08 24.67
N LEU A 295 0.85 -12.23 23.47
CA LEU A 295 -0.57 -11.97 23.21
C LEU A 295 -1.48 -12.90 24.02
N GLU A 296 -1.14 -14.18 24.14
CA GLU A 296 -1.88 -15.12 24.98
C GLU A 296 -1.91 -14.68 26.44
N VAL A 297 -0.76 -14.26 27.00
CA VAL A 297 -0.66 -13.80 28.39
C VAL A 297 -1.39 -12.47 28.61
N CYS A 298 -1.31 -11.55 27.65
CA CYS A 298 -1.92 -10.23 27.72
C CYS A 298 -3.39 -10.20 27.28
N GLN A 299 -3.98 -11.31 26.84
CA GLN A 299 -5.32 -11.38 26.23
C GLN A 299 -6.39 -10.65 27.05
N GLU A 300 -6.51 -10.98 28.34
CA GLU A 300 -7.50 -10.39 29.24
C GLU A 300 -7.24 -8.90 29.51
N ASP A 301 -5.97 -8.49 29.53
CA ASP A 301 -5.59 -7.08 29.72
C ASP A 301 -5.94 -6.25 28.48
N ILE A 302 -5.72 -6.79 27.27
CA ILE A 302 -6.10 -6.13 26.02
C ILE A 302 -7.62 -5.98 25.93
N LYS A 303 -8.35 -7.05 26.26
CA LYS A 303 -9.81 -7.03 26.30
C LYS A 303 -10.33 -5.99 27.29
N SER A 304 -9.78 -5.98 28.50
CA SER A 304 -10.13 -5.02 29.55
C SER A 304 -9.82 -3.58 29.15
N LEU A 305 -8.72 -3.35 28.42
CA LEU A 305 -8.37 -2.04 27.87
C LEU A 305 -9.42 -1.59 26.83
N TRP A 306 -9.80 -2.48 25.90
CA TRP A 306 -10.78 -2.18 24.85
C TRP A 306 -12.17 -1.88 25.42
N GLU A 307 -12.62 -2.65 26.41
CA GLU A 307 -13.92 -2.52 27.05
C GLU A 307 -13.98 -1.38 28.09
N CYS A 308 -12.83 -0.76 28.41
CA CYS A 308 -12.75 0.29 29.43
C CYS A 308 -13.63 1.50 29.11
N GLU A 309 -14.35 2.00 30.12
CA GLU A 309 -15.27 3.13 29.99
C GLU A 309 -14.58 4.40 29.46
N ALA A 310 -13.32 4.65 29.82
CA ALA A 310 -12.56 5.79 29.31
C ALA A 310 -12.33 5.70 27.80
N VAL A 311 -11.90 4.53 27.30
CA VAL A 311 -11.69 4.30 25.87
C VAL A 311 -13.01 4.44 25.12
N GLN A 312 -14.07 3.81 25.62
CA GLN A 312 -15.39 3.87 24.99
C GLN A 312 -15.96 5.30 24.97
N LYS A 313 -15.77 6.10 26.03
CA LYS A 313 -16.14 7.53 26.06
C LYS A 313 -15.33 8.34 25.05
N LEU A 314 -14.02 8.14 24.95
CA LEU A 314 -13.18 8.86 23.99
C LEU A 314 -13.54 8.52 22.54
N ILE A 315 -13.91 7.26 22.26
CA ILE A 315 -14.46 6.84 20.96
C ILE A 315 -15.79 7.58 20.70
N GLN A 316 -16.71 7.59 21.68
CA GLN A 316 -18.01 8.24 21.55
C GLN A 316 -17.89 9.75 21.32
N GLN A 317 -16.97 10.41 22.01
CA GLN A 317 -16.70 11.85 21.90
C GLN A 317 -15.85 12.22 20.67
N ARG A 318 -15.43 11.23 19.85
CA ARG A 318 -14.53 11.42 18.69
C ARG A 318 -13.16 12.01 19.05
N ARG A 319 -12.77 11.98 20.32
CA ARG A 319 -11.46 12.44 20.79
C ARG A 319 -10.36 11.41 20.52
N LEU A 320 -10.75 10.18 20.19
CA LEU A 320 -9.84 9.11 19.81
C LEU A 320 -9.97 8.77 18.32
N ARG A 321 -8.91 9.03 17.55
CA ARG A 321 -8.79 8.55 16.17
C ARG A 321 -8.20 7.14 16.16
N LEU A 322 -9.08 6.15 16.00
CA LEU A 322 -8.68 4.76 15.85
C LEU A 322 -8.29 4.43 14.42
N GLU A 323 -7.32 3.53 14.31
CA GLU A 323 -7.00 2.88 13.05
C GLU A 323 -8.12 1.91 12.67
N GLU A 324 -8.41 1.78 11.39
CA GLU A 324 -9.61 1.09 10.88
C GLU A 324 -9.68 -0.40 11.23
N TRP A 325 -8.54 -1.03 11.47
CA TRP A 325 -8.44 -2.44 11.86
C TRP A 325 -8.58 -2.67 13.38
N THR A 326 -8.53 -1.60 14.18
CA THR A 326 -8.46 -1.69 15.65
C THR A 326 -9.71 -2.36 16.22
N GLU A 327 -10.89 -1.88 15.84
CA GLU A 327 -12.16 -2.42 16.31
C GLU A 327 -12.33 -3.88 15.92
N PHE A 328 -11.97 -4.24 14.69
CA PHE A 328 -12.04 -5.61 14.19
C PHE A 328 -11.17 -6.57 15.00
N PHE A 329 -9.88 -6.26 15.16
CA PHE A 329 -8.96 -7.18 15.85
C PHE A 329 -9.10 -7.17 17.38
N LEU A 330 -9.38 -6.02 18.01
CA LEU A 330 -9.50 -5.97 19.47
C LEU A 330 -10.79 -6.61 19.97
N SER A 331 -11.88 -6.54 19.20
CA SER A 331 -13.14 -7.22 19.55
C SER A 331 -13.01 -8.75 19.53
N ASP A 332 -12.12 -9.26 18.67
CA ASP A 332 -11.86 -10.69 18.48
C ASP A 332 -10.54 -11.15 19.11
N ILE A 333 -9.99 -10.39 20.07
CA ILE A 333 -8.64 -10.63 20.60
C ILE A 333 -8.47 -12.04 21.17
N VAL A 334 -9.54 -12.63 21.73
CA VAL A 334 -9.52 -13.98 22.29
C VAL A 334 -9.17 -15.02 21.23
N ARG A 335 -9.73 -14.89 20.03
CA ARG A 335 -9.45 -15.77 18.89
C ARG A 335 -8.04 -15.56 18.33
N ILE A 336 -7.62 -14.29 18.24
CA ILE A 336 -6.35 -13.91 17.61
C ILE A 336 -5.13 -14.27 18.49
N SER A 337 -5.30 -14.23 19.80
CA SER A 337 -4.26 -14.60 20.79
C SER A 337 -4.25 -16.09 21.14
N ALA A 338 -5.16 -16.90 20.60
CA ALA A 338 -5.22 -18.33 20.86
C ALA A 338 -3.96 -19.06 20.34
N ARG A 339 -3.57 -20.13 21.04
CA ARG A 339 -2.49 -21.02 20.59
C ARG A 339 -2.85 -21.66 19.26
N GLY A 340 -1.92 -21.61 18.31
CA GLY A 340 -2.13 -22.13 16.96
C GLY A 340 -3.09 -21.28 16.13
N TYR A 341 -3.28 -20.01 16.47
CA TYR A 341 -4.06 -19.07 15.66
C TYR A 341 -3.60 -19.09 14.18
N GLU A 342 -4.56 -19.37 13.30
CA GLU A 342 -4.39 -19.28 11.85
C GLU A 342 -5.26 -18.13 11.30
N PRO A 343 -4.67 -17.17 10.56
CA PRO A 343 -5.41 -16.08 9.97
C PRO A 343 -6.51 -16.55 9.02
N THR A 344 -7.73 -16.09 9.27
CA THR A 344 -8.86 -16.28 8.35
C THR A 344 -8.72 -15.34 7.15
N ILE A 345 -9.51 -15.59 6.10
CA ILE A 345 -9.57 -14.67 4.95
C ILE A 345 -9.98 -13.28 5.41
N ASP A 346 -10.91 -13.19 6.36
CA ASP A 346 -11.40 -11.92 6.87
C ASP A 346 -10.31 -11.15 7.63
N ASP A 347 -9.50 -11.85 8.43
CA ASP A 347 -8.33 -11.27 9.08
C ASP A 347 -7.34 -10.69 8.07
N ILE A 348 -7.08 -11.44 6.99
CA ILE A 348 -6.16 -11.00 5.93
C ILE A 348 -6.72 -9.76 5.21
N LEU A 349 -8.04 -9.68 4.98
CA LEU A 349 -8.66 -8.53 4.33
C LEU A 349 -8.63 -7.25 5.20
N HIS A 350 -8.74 -7.40 6.52
CA HIS A 350 -8.66 -6.30 7.49
C HIS A 350 -7.22 -5.94 7.90
N ALA A 351 -6.26 -6.87 7.74
CA ALA A 351 -4.85 -6.64 8.04
C ALA A 351 -4.26 -5.52 7.16
N ARG A 352 -3.58 -4.59 7.82
CA ARG A 352 -3.11 -3.33 7.21
C ARG A 352 -1.59 -3.25 7.17
N ILE A 353 -1.09 -3.06 5.96
CA ILE A 353 0.30 -2.73 5.66
C ILE A 353 0.29 -1.52 4.72
N GLN A 354 1.22 -0.60 4.89
CA GLN A 354 1.34 0.50 3.96
C GLN A 354 2.10 0.07 2.71
N THR A 355 1.40 0.09 1.58
CA THR A 355 2.00 -0.13 0.26
C THR A 355 2.98 1.00 -0.06
N MET A 356 4.19 0.61 -0.47
CA MET A 356 5.20 1.51 -1.05
C MET A 356 5.37 1.27 -2.53
N GLY A 357 5.41 2.36 -3.29
CA GLY A 357 5.66 2.31 -4.72
C GLY A 357 4.54 1.56 -5.45
N VAL A 358 4.94 0.72 -6.40
CA VAL A 358 4.01 -0.06 -7.24
C VAL A 358 4.28 -1.55 -7.03
N ALA A 359 3.23 -2.33 -6.83
CA ALA A 359 3.26 -3.79 -6.84
C ALA A 359 2.47 -4.30 -8.04
N GLU A 360 3.05 -5.24 -8.79
CA GLU A 360 2.41 -5.88 -9.94
C GLU A 360 1.98 -7.28 -9.55
N HIS A 361 0.72 -7.61 -9.84
CA HIS A 361 0.14 -8.93 -9.62
C HIS A 361 -0.40 -9.46 -10.94
N THR A 362 -0.01 -10.68 -11.27
CA THR A 362 -0.41 -11.32 -12.52
C THR A 362 -1.43 -12.41 -12.24
N PHE A 363 -2.54 -12.40 -12.98
CA PHE A 363 -3.62 -13.38 -12.87
C PHE A 363 -3.93 -13.99 -14.24
N GLU A 364 -4.15 -15.29 -14.29
CA GLU A 364 -4.67 -15.97 -15.48
C GLU A 364 -6.19 -15.97 -15.40
N VAL A 365 -6.85 -15.16 -16.23
CA VAL A 365 -8.30 -14.96 -16.19
C VAL A 365 -8.96 -15.67 -17.37
N PRO A 366 -9.88 -16.62 -17.13
CA PRO A 366 -10.61 -17.26 -18.20
C PRO A 366 -11.62 -16.28 -18.81
N LEU A 367 -11.48 -16.02 -20.12
CA LEU A 367 -12.33 -15.13 -20.91
C LEU A 367 -12.78 -15.88 -22.18
N HIS A 368 -14.08 -16.22 -22.25
CA HIS A 368 -14.72 -16.81 -23.44
C HIS A 368 -13.97 -18.01 -24.07
N GLY A 369 -13.45 -18.91 -23.23
CA GLY A 369 -12.73 -20.11 -23.67
C GLY A 369 -11.23 -19.92 -23.94
N LYS A 370 -10.67 -18.72 -23.72
CA LYS A 370 -9.22 -18.46 -23.74
C LYS A 370 -8.77 -17.93 -22.37
N SER A 371 -7.56 -18.30 -21.94
CA SER A 371 -6.92 -17.64 -20.78
C SER A 371 -6.25 -16.36 -21.24
N VAL A 372 -6.54 -15.25 -20.58
CA VAL A 372 -5.88 -13.97 -20.81
C VAL A 372 -5.18 -13.56 -19.53
N THR A 373 -3.92 -13.16 -19.67
CA THR A 373 -3.13 -12.66 -18.55
C THR A 373 -3.62 -11.26 -18.17
N TRP A 374 -3.92 -11.06 -16.89
CA TRP A 374 -4.26 -9.76 -16.32
C TRP A 374 -3.12 -9.30 -15.42
N HIS A 375 -2.62 -8.09 -15.66
CA HIS A 375 -1.63 -7.41 -14.84
C HIS A 375 -2.33 -6.34 -14.02
N LEU A 376 -2.39 -6.53 -12.71
CA LEU A 376 -2.97 -5.60 -11.76
C LEU A 376 -1.86 -4.85 -11.02
N PHE A 377 -1.80 -3.54 -11.21
CA PHE A 377 -0.85 -2.67 -10.53
C PHE A 377 -1.52 -2.02 -9.31
N ASP A 378 -1.10 -2.41 -8.10
CA ASP A 378 -1.46 -1.74 -6.85
C ASP A 378 -0.41 -0.68 -6.52
N VAL A 379 -0.85 0.57 -6.43
CA VAL A 379 0.05 1.71 -6.21
C VAL A 379 -0.20 2.37 -4.85
N GLY A 380 0.86 2.92 -4.24
CA GLY A 380 0.76 3.72 -3.03
C GLY A 380 -0.16 4.93 -3.21
N GLY A 381 -1.16 5.08 -2.34
CA GLY A 381 -2.18 6.14 -2.43
C GLY A 381 -1.82 7.48 -1.78
N ALA A 382 -0.75 7.50 -0.99
CA ALA A 382 -0.26 8.69 -0.27
C ALA A 382 0.17 9.78 -1.26
N ARG A 383 -0.01 11.06 -0.89
CA ARG A 383 0.29 12.21 -1.78
C ARG A 383 1.73 12.18 -2.31
N GLY A 384 2.69 11.87 -1.43
CA GLY A 384 4.10 11.78 -1.79
C GLY A 384 4.44 10.65 -2.77
N GLN A 385 3.58 9.66 -2.96
CA GLN A 385 3.85 8.48 -3.81
C GLN A 385 3.22 8.57 -5.20
N ARG A 386 2.36 9.56 -5.48
CA ARG A 386 1.56 9.63 -6.72
C ARG A 386 2.39 9.76 -8.00
N HIS A 387 3.60 10.33 -7.89
CA HIS A 387 4.54 10.44 -9.01
C HIS A 387 4.98 9.06 -9.56
N SER A 388 4.96 8.02 -8.73
CA SER A 388 5.33 6.65 -9.14
C SER A 388 4.33 5.99 -10.09
N TRP A 389 3.15 6.58 -10.28
CA TRP A 389 2.07 6.02 -11.10
C TRP A 389 2.28 6.28 -12.60
N ILE A 390 2.92 7.41 -12.93
CA ILE A 390 3.04 7.93 -14.31
C ILE A 390 3.63 6.89 -15.29
N PRO A 391 4.69 6.11 -14.95
CA PRO A 391 5.25 5.13 -15.86
C PRO A 391 4.30 4.03 -16.32
N TYR A 392 3.16 3.85 -15.64
CA TYR A 392 2.18 2.79 -15.93
C TYR A 392 0.94 3.32 -16.65
N PHE A 393 0.92 4.60 -17.04
CA PHE A 393 -0.26 5.23 -17.67
C PHE A 393 -0.36 4.97 -19.18
N ASP A 394 0.78 4.82 -19.87
CA ASP A 394 0.83 4.80 -21.35
C ASP A 394 0.14 3.58 -21.97
N ASP A 395 0.10 2.45 -21.26
CA ASP A 395 -0.41 1.17 -21.76
C ASP A 395 -1.54 0.59 -20.90
N ALA A 396 -2.10 1.36 -19.97
CA ALA A 396 -3.20 0.93 -19.14
C ALA A 396 -4.48 0.67 -19.95
N ASN A 397 -5.11 -0.50 -19.80
CA ASN A 397 -6.39 -0.80 -20.44
C ASN A 397 -7.58 -0.29 -19.62
N ALA A 398 -7.50 -0.39 -18.30
CA ALA A 398 -8.52 0.15 -17.41
C ALA A 398 -7.94 0.67 -16.09
N ILE A 399 -8.66 1.62 -15.48
CA ILE A 399 -8.42 2.13 -14.15
C ILE A 399 -9.62 1.75 -13.27
N ILE A 400 -9.33 1.17 -12.11
CA ILE A 400 -10.28 1.05 -11.02
C ILE A 400 -9.91 2.10 -9.97
N PHE A 401 -10.67 3.18 -9.92
CA PHE A 401 -10.51 4.23 -8.93
C PHE A 401 -11.32 3.89 -7.68
N VAL A 402 -10.66 3.80 -6.54
CA VAL A 402 -11.27 3.45 -5.25
C VAL A 402 -11.31 4.70 -4.35
N ALA A 403 -12.52 5.14 -3.99
CA ALA A 403 -12.78 6.31 -3.16
C ALA A 403 -13.50 5.90 -1.86
N PRO A 404 -12.97 6.22 -0.67
CA PRO A 404 -13.59 5.83 0.59
C PRO A 404 -14.69 6.82 0.99
N VAL A 405 -15.96 6.51 0.76
CA VAL A 405 -17.08 7.44 1.05
C VAL A 405 -17.33 7.65 2.55
N SER A 406 -16.84 6.76 3.40
CA SER A 406 -16.95 6.88 4.85
C SER A 406 -15.99 7.90 5.48
N ALA A 407 -15.04 8.45 4.73
CA ALA A 407 -14.00 9.34 5.22
C ALA A 407 -14.38 10.84 5.17
N PHE A 408 -15.68 11.16 5.09
CA PHE A 408 -16.19 12.52 4.95
C PHE A 408 -15.91 13.42 6.16
N ASP A 409 -15.67 12.82 7.32
CA ASP A 409 -15.37 13.45 8.60
C ASP A 409 -13.87 13.39 8.95
N GLN A 410 -13.01 13.03 7.99
CA GLN A 410 -11.60 12.76 8.22
C GLN A 410 -10.72 13.65 7.33
N TYR A 411 -9.55 14.00 7.86
CA TYR A 411 -8.52 14.79 7.18
C TYR A 411 -7.31 13.93 6.86
N LEU A 412 -6.50 14.35 5.89
CA LEU A 412 -5.27 13.64 5.55
C LEU A 412 -4.26 13.72 6.69
N GLU A 413 -3.44 12.67 6.82
CA GLU A 413 -2.32 12.68 7.75
C GLU A 413 -1.20 13.60 7.27
N GLU A 414 -0.97 13.67 5.95
CA GLU A 414 0.10 14.48 5.37
C GLU A 414 -0.28 15.97 5.26
N ASP A 415 -1.58 16.27 5.26
CA ASP A 415 -2.13 17.62 5.16
C ASP A 415 -3.43 17.72 5.97
N PRO A 416 -3.34 18.08 7.27
CA PRO A 416 -4.50 18.15 8.17
C PRO A 416 -5.55 19.18 7.77
N ARG A 417 -5.27 20.06 6.80
CA ARG A 417 -6.24 21.05 6.31
C ARG A 417 -7.15 20.49 5.22
N THR A 418 -6.74 19.41 4.57
CA THR A 418 -7.50 18.83 3.46
C THR A 418 -8.36 17.65 3.94
N ASN A 419 -9.67 17.74 3.71
CA ASN A 419 -10.59 16.63 3.89
C ASN A 419 -10.27 15.48 2.92
N ARG A 420 -10.43 14.24 3.36
CA ARG A 420 -10.11 13.06 2.57
C ARG A 420 -11.00 12.91 1.34
N ILE A 421 -12.30 13.16 1.44
CA ILE A 421 -13.20 13.09 0.27
C ILE A 421 -12.81 14.14 -0.77
N ASP A 422 -12.46 15.34 -0.33
CA ASP A 422 -12.03 16.41 -1.23
C ASP A 422 -10.73 16.05 -1.96
N ASP A 423 -9.75 15.46 -1.25
CA ASP A 423 -8.53 14.94 -1.89
C ASP A 423 -8.85 13.83 -2.91
N SER A 424 -9.78 12.92 -2.60
CA SER A 424 -10.24 11.91 -3.54
C SER A 424 -10.90 12.51 -4.79
N LEU A 425 -11.72 13.56 -4.63
CA LEU A 425 -12.35 14.27 -5.76
C LEU A 425 -11.31 15.03 -6.61
N GLN A 426 -10.35 15.69 -5.98
CA GLN A 426 -9.25 16.37 -6.66
C GLN A 426 -8.40 15.37 -7.45
N LEU A 427 -8.05 14.25 -6.83
CA LEU A 427 -7.30 13.17 -7.47
C LEU A 427 -8.06 12.58 -8.66
N PHE A 428 -9.35 12.31 -8.48
CA PHE A 428 -10.19 11.80 -9.57
C PHE A 428 -10.32 12.80 -10.72
N THR A 429 -10.38 14.10 -10.41
CA THR A 429 -10.34 15.17 -11.42
C THR A 429 -9.06 15.11 -12.23
N GLN A 430 -7.89 15.02 -11.57
CA GLN A 430 -6.58 14.92 -12.23
C GLN A 430 -6.48 13.69 -13.15
N ILE A 431 -7.03 12.54 -12.71
CA ILE A 431 -7.06 11.31 -13.52
C ILE A 431 -7.97 11.49 -14.74
N CYS A 432 -9.17 12.06 -14.55
CA CYS A 432 -10.12 12.27 -15.64
C CYS A 432 -9.56 13.24 -16.70
N SER A 433 -8.88 14.31 -16.28
CA SER A 433 -8.31 15.33 -17.16
C SER A 433 -6.97 14.95 -17.79
N ASN A 434 -6.38 13.81 -17.42
CA ASN A 434 -5.05 13.43 -17.89
C ASN A 434 -5.06 13.01 -19.37
N PRO A 435 -4.26 13.65 -20.26
CA PRO A 435 -4.23 13.31 -21.68
C PRO A 435 -3.76 11.88 -22.00
N LEU A 436 -2.89 11.29 -21.16
CA LEU A 436 -2.40 9.92 -21.34
C LEU A 436 -3.52 8.90 -21.07
N LEU A 437 -4.44 9.22 -20.16
CA LEU A 437 -5.49 8.32 -19.70
C LEU A 437 -6.79 8.46 -20.50
N LYS A 438 -6.82 9.29 -21.53
CA LYS A 438 -8.04 9.64 -22.27
C LYS A 438 -8.80 8.44 -22.82
N ASN A 439 -8.09 7.41 -23.31
CA ASN A 439 -8.69 6.22 -23.91
C ASN A 439 -8.93 5.07 -22.91
N VAL A 440 -8.53 5.24 -21.65
CA VAL A 440 -8.53 4.16 -20.64
C VAL A 440 -9.95 3.95 -20.10
N HIS A 441 -10.37 2.70 -19.93
CA HIS A 441 -11.67 2.38 -19.35
C HIS A 441 -11.71 2.77 -17.87
N MET A 442 -12.79 3.42 -17.44
CA MET A 442 -12.90 3.93 -16.07
C MET A 442 -13.95 3.17 -15.26
N VAL A 443 -13.52 2.67 -14.12
CA VAL A 443 -14.37 2.06 -13.10
C VAL A 443 -14.18 2.85 -11.80
N LEU A 444 -15.28 3.21 -11.14
CA LEU A 444 -15.31 3.94 -9.88
C LEU A 444 -15.93 3.05 -8.80
N PHE A 445 -15.15 2.75 -7.77
CA PHE A 445 -15.59 2.08 -6.56
C PHE A 445 -15.76 3.13 -5.46
N LEU A 446 -17.01 3.39 -5.09
CA LEU A 446 -17.37 4.13 -3.89
C LEU A 446 -17.35 3.12 -2.74
N ASN A 447 -16.23 3.07 -2.03
CA ASN A 447 -15.88 2.02 -1.08
C ASN A 447 -16.16 2.41 0.37
N LYS A 448 -16.21 1.41 1.25
CA LYS A 448 -16.50 1.51 2.69
C LYS A 448 -17.93 1.93 2.97
N THR A 449 -18.87 1.43 2.18
CA THR A 449 -20.29 1.72 2.36
C THR A 449 -20.84 1.14 3.65
N ASP A 450 -20.29 0.02 4.11
CA ASP A 450 -20.54 -0.58 5.43
C ASP A 450 -20.15 0.37 6.57
N VAL A 451 -18.94 0.93 6.54
CA VAL A 451 -18.47 1.90 7.53
C VAL A 451 -19.30 3.18 7.49
N LEU A 452 -19.66 3.66 6.28
CA LEU A 452 -20.55 4.81 6.14
C LEU A 452 -21.91 4.55 6.78
N LYS A 453 -22.50 3.38 6.52
CA LYS A 453 -23.78 2.98 7.09
C LYS A 453 -23.71 2.95 8.62
N ALA A 454 -22.70 2.29 9.18
CA ALA A 454 -22.50 2.22 10.63
C ALA A 454 -22.34 3.61 11.27
N LYS A 455 -21.58 4.52 10.63
CA LYS A 455 -21.43 5.91 11.10
C LYS A 455 -22.75 6.68 11.12
N LEU A 456 -23.58 6.53 10.09
CA LEU A 456 -24.86 7.24 10.01
C LEU A 456 -25.88 6.64 11.00
N GLU A 457 -25.95 5.32 11.11
CA GLU A 457 -26.85 4.61 12.04
C GLU A 457 -26.49 4.88 13.50
N SER A 458 -25.22 5.13 13.81
CA SER A 458 -24.83 5.50 15.17
C SER A 458 -25.41 6.85 15.61
N GLY A 459 -25.96 7.65 14.68
CA GLY A 459 -26.48 9.00 14.91
C GLY A 459 -25.41 10.02 15.33
N ARG A 460 -24.14 9.58 15.41
CA ARG A 460 -23.02 10.41 15.86
C ARG A 460 -22.53 11.29 14.73
N TYR A 461 -22.61 10.81 13.49
CA TYR A 461 -22.07 11.45 12.30
C TYR A 461 -23.17 12.05 11.44
N SER A 462 -23.01 13.34 11.14
CA SER A 462 -23.95 14.07 10.30
C SER A 462 -23.19 14.90 9.29
N LEU A 463 -23.68 14.89 8.04
CA LEU A 463 -23.18 15.75 6.97
C LEU A 463 -23.76 17.16 7.01
N LEU A 464 -24.09 17.65 8.21
CA LEU A 464 -24.55 19.02 8.43
C LEU A 464 -23.55 20.04 7.85
N PRO A 465 -24.00 21.29 7.57
CA PRO A 465 -23.23 22.30 6.85
C PRO A 465 -21.80 22.54 7.35
N ASP A 466 -21.53 22.25 8.63
CA ASP A 466 -20.24 22.40 9.29
C ASP A 466 -19.17 21.42 8.78
N SER A 467 -19.57 20.25 8.26
CA SER A 467 -18.64 19.21 7.79
C SER A 467 -18.47 19.22 6.27
N ILE A 468 -19.56 19.38 5.51
CA ILE A 468 -19.56 19.55 4.06
C ILE A 468 -20.59 20.62 3.71
N THR A 469 -20.14 21.86 3.55
CA THR A 469 -21.02 23.01 3.29
C THR A 469 -21.88 22.85 2.03
N SER A 470 -21.42 22.06 1.05
CA SER A 470 -22.17 21.78 -0.18
C SER A 470 -23.23 20.68 -0.07
N TYR A 471 -23.33 19.99 1.08
CA TYR A 471 -24.38 19.01 1.33
C TYR A 471 -25.74 19.68 1.59
N GLY A 472 -25.73 20.83 2.27
CA GLY A 472 -26.90 21.65 2.56
C GLY A 472 -27.89 20.95 3.50
N ASP A 473 -29.19 21.13 3.24
CA ASP A 473 -30.28 20.63 4.09
C ASP A 473 -30.77 19.21 3.72
N ARG A 474 -29.93 18.42 3.04
CA ARG A 474 -30.30 17.06 2.63
C ARG A 474 -30.42 16.13 3.85
N PRO A 475 -31.26 15.08 3.79
CA PRO A 475 -31.43 14.17 4.92
C PRO A 475 -30.11 13.43 5.21
N ASN A 476 -29.81 13.20 6.49
CA ASN A 476 -28.63 12.43 6.91
C ASN A 476 -28.86 10.91 6.84
N GLU A 477 -29.47 10.47 5.73
CA GLU A 477 -29.82 9.07 5.48
C GLU A 477 -28.78 8.43 4.56
N TYR A 478 -28.47 7.15 4.82
CA TYR A 478 -27.45 6.40 4.08
C TYR A 478 -27.57 6.51 2.55
N GLU A 479 -28.77 6.35 2.01
CA GLU A 479 -28.99 6.40 0.56
C GLU A 479 -28.80 7.81 -0.01
N ALA A 480 -29.28 8.84 0.69
CA ALA A 480 -29.14 10.23 0.27
C ALA A 480 -27.67 10.68 0.25
N VAL A 481 -26.91 10.28 1.28
CA VAL A 481 -25.47 10.56 1.40
C VAL A 481 -24.68 9.84 0.32
N LEU A 482 -24.94 8.56 0.09
CA LEU A 482 -24.30 7.79 -0.98
C LEU A 482 -24.55 8.41 -2.35
N GLN A 483 -25.81 8.75 -2.62
CA GLN A 483 -26.20 9.31 -3.91
C GLN A 483 -25.62 10.71 -4.11
N TYR A 484 -25.44 11.50 -3.04
CA TYR A 484 -24.72 12.75 -3.06
C TYR A 484 -23.27 12.55 -3.52
N PHE A 485 -22.49 11.70 -2.84
CA PHE A 485 -21.10 11.44 -3.25
C PHE A 485 -21.01 10.93 -4.68
N ARG A 486 -21.87 9.97 -5.05
CA ARG A 486 -21.96 9.47 -6.42
C ARG A 486 -22.16 10.60 -7.44
N SER A 487 -23.07 11.53 -7.14
CA SER A 487 -23.38 12.65 -8.04
C SER A 487 -22.17 13.57 -8.24
N HIS A 488 -21.40 13.84 -7.19
CA HIS A 488 -20.18 14.66 -7.29
C HIS A 488 -19.11 14.00 -8.17
N PHE A 489 -18.80 12.72 -7.96
CA PHE A 489 -17.85 12.00 -8.82
C PHE A 489 -18.34 11.93 -10.27
N LEU A 490 -19.63 11.69 -10.49
CA LEU A 490 -20.21 11.69 -11.84
C LEU A 490 -20.11 13.05 -12.51
N GLN A 491 -20.32 14.14 -11.76
CA GLN A 491 -20.19 15.50 -12.26
C GLN A 491 -18.75 15.80 -12.68
N VAL A 492 -17.76 15.43 -11.85
CA VAL A 492 -16.33 15.56 -12.17
C VAL A 492 -16.00 14.80 -13.44
N HIS A 493 -16.45 13.54 -13.57
CA HIS A 493 -16.22 12.76 -14.77
C HIS A 493 -16.86 13.43 -15.99
N ARG A 494 -18.15 13.80 -15.94
CA ARG A 494 -18.86 14.44 -17.07
C ARG A 494 -18.17 15.72 -17.55
N ARG A 495 -17.69 16.56 -16.63
CA ARG A 495 -17.01 17.81 -16.95
C ARG A 495 -15.67 17.59 -17.67
N ASN A 496 -14.99 16.47 -17.39
CA ASN A 496 -13.66 16.15 -17.90
C ASN A 496 -13.68 14.96 -18.89
N ASN A 497 -14.82 14.66 -19.51
CA ASN A 497 -15.00 13.50 -20.39
C ASN A 497 -15.28 13.89 -21.84
N GLU A 498 -14.30 14.53 -22.47
CA GLU A 498 -14.37 14.94 -23.88
C GLU A 498 -14.58 13.75 -24.83
N GLN A 499 -14.02 12.58 -24.50
CA GLN A 499 -14.09 11.37 -25.32
C GLN A 499 -15.34 10.51 -25.11
N LYS A 500 -16.31 10.96 -24.30
CA LYS A 500 -17.54 10.20 -24.00
C LYS A 500 -17.26 8.79 -23.47
N ARG A 501 -16.18 8.60 -22.69
CA ARG A 501 -15.91 7.38 -21.93
C ARG A 501 -17.11 7.03 -21.05
N VAL A 502 -17.36 5.74 -20.89
CA VAL A 502 -18.35 5.26 -19.92
C VAL A 502 -17.65 5.12 -18.56
N LEU A 503 -18.27 5.66 -17.51
CA LEU A 503 -17.85 5.43 -16.13
C LEU A 503 -18.76 4.37 -15.51
N TYR A 504 -18.18 3.24 -15.12
CA TYR A 504 -18.89 2.21 -14.37
C TYR A 504 -18.76 2.49 -12.88
N THR A 505 -19.86 2.83 -12.21
CA THR A 505 -19.84 3.15 -10.78
C THR A 505 -20.46 2.03 -9.96
N HIS A 506 -19.75 1.59 -8.95
CA HIS A 506 -20.17 0.57 -8.00
C HIS A 506 -20.06 1.08 -6.57
N PHE A 507 -21.10 0.80 -5.77
CA PHE A 507 -21.03 0.91 -4.32
C PHE A 507 -20.43 -0.38 -3.78
N THR A 508 -19.41 -0.26 -2.94
CA THR A 508 -18.57 -1.40 -2.54
C THR A 508 -18.30 -1.39 -1.04
N SER A 509 -18.35 -2.58 -0.47
CA SER A 509 -17.61 -2.93 0.73
C SER A 509 -16.62 -4.01 0.32
N VAL A 510 -15.37 -3.63 0.07
CA VAL A 510 -14.34 -4.55 -0.45
C VAL A 510 -14.00 -5.68 0.53
N VAL A 511 -14.41 -5.59 1.80
CA VAL A 511 -14.30 -6.69 2.77
C VAL A 511 -15.39 -7.76 2.53
N ASP A 512 -16.55 -7.39 1.97
CA ASP A 512 -17.57 -8.35 1.55
C ASP A 512 -17.13 -9.09 0.28
N THR A 513 -16.62 -10.29 0.50
CA THR A 513 -16.09 -11.18 -0.54
C THR A 513 -17.15 -11.62 -1.55
N LYS A 514 -18.39 -11.85 -1.14
CA LYS A 514 -19.44 -12.36 -2.04
C LYS A 514 -19.86 -11.29 -3.03
N THR A 515 -20.17 -10.10 -2.52
CA THR A 515 -20.58 -8.96 -3.35
C THR A 515 -19.43 -8.48 -4.23
N THR A 516 -18.21 -8.37 -3.66
CA THR A 516 -17.04 -7.91 -4.40
C THR A 516 -16.68 -8.83 -5.56
N ARG A 517 -16.79 -10.17 -5.39
CA ARG A 517 -16.56 -11.12 -6.48
C ARG A 517 -17.52 -10.92 -7.66
N SER A 518 -18.80 -10.67 -7.36
CA SER A 518 -19.81 -10.36 -8.38
C SER A 518 -19.48 -9.05 -9.12
N ILE A 519 -19.05 -8.03 -8.38
CA ILE A 519 -18.64 -6.74 -8.96
C ILE A 519 -17.40 -6.91 -9.84
N ILE A 520 -16.39 -7.66 -9.41
CA ILE A 520 -15.18 -7.94 -10.21
C ILE A 520 -15.55 -8.67 -11.51
N ALA A 521 -16.48 -9.64 -11.47
CA ALA A 521 -16.96 -10.31 -12.67
C ALA A 521 -17.65 -9.33 -13.64
N ASN A 522 -18.49 -8.42 -13.13
CA ASN A 522 -19.15 -7.39 -13.93
C ASN A 522 -18.13 -6.41 -14.55
N VAL A 523 -17.10 -6.04 -13.79
CA VAL A 523 -15.98 -5.20 -14.27
C VAL A 523 -15.23 -5.90 -15.39
N ARG A 524 -14.91 -7.19 -15.22
CA ARG A 524 -14.28 -8.02 -16.26
C ARG A 524 -15.08 -8.03 -17.54
N ASP A 525 -16.38 -8.30 -17.45
CA ASP A 525 -17.24 -8.37 -18.61
C ASP A 525 -17.38 -6.99 -19.29
N SER A 526 -17.38 -5.90 -18.52
CA SER A 526 -17.43 -4.53 -19.03
C SER A 526 -16.15 -4.11 -19.74
N ILE A 527 -14.99 -4.38 -19.15
CA ILE A 527 -13.67 -4.11 -19.76
C ILE A 527 -13.51 -4.92 -21.04
N PHE A 528 -13.92 -6.19 -21.03
CA PHE A 528 -13.84 -7.06 -22.19
C PHE A 528 -14.72 -6.58 -23.36
N ARG A 529 -15.96 -6.12 -23.08
CA ARG A 529 -16.81 -5.50 -24.11
C ARG A 529 -16.17 -4.25 -24.71
N GLY A 530 -15.49 -3.45 -23.89
CA GLY A 530 -14.73 -2.29 -24.34
C GLY A 530 -13.58 -2.67 -25.27
N TYR A 531 -12.79 -3.66 -24.85
CA TYR A 531 -11.67 -4.20 -25.62
C TYR A 531 -12.10 -4.83 -26.95
N LEU A 532 -13.21 -5.57 -26.98
CA LEU A 532 -13.73 -6.13 -28.25
C LEU A 532 -14.18 -5.04 -29.22
N LYS A 533 -14.77 -3.95 -28.74
CA LYS A 533 -15.17 -2.84 -29.60
C LYS A 533 -13.95 -2.15 -30.22
N SER A 534 -12.88 -1.94 -29.45
CA SER A 534 -11.66 -1.34 -30.00
C SER A 534 -10.90 -2.31 -30.92
N ALA A 535 -10.88 -3.61 -30.61
CA ALA A 535 -10.21 -4.62 -31.44
C ALA A 535 -10.96 -4.97 -32.74
N ALA A 536 -12.30 -4.89 -32.76
CA ALA A 536 -13.11 -5.14 -33.95
C ALA A 536 -13.25 -3.94 -34.90
N LEU A 537 -12.79 -2.75 -34.47
CA LEU A 537 -12.78 -1.52 -35.27
C LEU A 537 -11.41 -1.24 -35.92
N VAL A 538 -10.46 -2.18 -35.81
CA VAL A 538 -9.14 -2.14 -36.48
C VAL A 538 -9.11 -3.09 -37.65
#